data_AF-A0A351GRD7-F1
#
_entry.id   AF-A0A351GRD7-F1
#
_cell.length_a   1.000
_cell.length_b   1.000
_cell.length_c   1.000
_cell.angle_alpha   90.00
_cell.angle_beta   90.00
_cell.angle_gamma   90.00
#
_symmetry.space_group_name_H-M   'P 1'
#
loop_
_entity.id
_entity.type
_entity.pdbx_description
1 polymer ?
#
loop_
_entity_poly.entity_id
_entity_poly.type
_entity_poly.pdbx_seq_one_letter_code
_entity_poly.pdbx_strand_id
1 'polypeptide(L)'
;EADYVMTNTPGMLQAMGKMMTDLGVKPEIEAFDTGHLWYAKQLVADGILEPDVLVQLCMGVPWGAPDDLNTFMAMVNNVPPEWTFSAFALGRNQMAYVAAAVLAGGNVRVGLEDNLWLDKGVLATNEQLVTRAKCIIEGMGARVIGPAEVREKLRLTKRAPRG
;
A
#
# COMPACT_ATOMS: atom_id res chain seq x y z
N GLU A 1 20.44 12.79 -0.75
CA GLU A 1 20.28 12.40 0.66
C GLU A 1 20.72 10.94 0.83
N ALA A 2 22.03 10.66 0.90
CA ALA A 2 22.51 9.29 1.09
C ALA A 2 22.56 8.89 2.59
N ASP A 3 22.61 9.88 3.48
CA ASP A 3 22.88 9.67 4.92
C ASP A 3 21.64 9.91 5.81
N TYR A 4 20.46 10.08 5.21
CA TYR A 4 19.22 10.28 5.96
C TYR A 4 18.65 8.94 6.43
N VAL A 5 18.24 8.87 7.71
CA VAL A 5 17.59 7.70 8.30
C VAL A 5 16.12 8.01 8.59
N MET A 6 15.21 7.40 7.82
CA MET A 6 13.79 7.40 8.15
C MET A 6 13.57 6.52 9.38
N THR A 7 13.25 7.12 10.52
CA THR A 7 13.24 6.43 11.81
C THR A 7 11.82 6.19 12.31
N ASN A 8 11.44 4.92 12.41
CA ASN A 8 10.22 4.47 13.08
C ASN A 8 10.59 3.36 14.07
N THR A 9 10.90 3.73 15.31
CA THR A 9 11.29 2.75 16.33
C THR A 9 10.09 1.89 16.75
N PRO A 10 10.31 0.67 17.29
CA PRO A 10 9.25 -0.17 17.84
C PRO A 10 8.31 0.58 18.80
N GLY A 11 8.86 1.37 19.74
CA GLY A 11 8.06 2.15 20.69
C GLY A 11 7.22 3.25 20.03
N MET A 12 7.74 3.91 19.00
CA MET A 12 6.97 4.89 18.21
C MET A 12 5.80 4.20 17.50
N LEU A 13 6.05 3.07 16.85
CA LEU A 13 5.04 2.31 16.11
C LEU A 13 3.96 1.75 17.05
N GLN A 14 4.33 1.28 18.24
CA GLN A 14 3.36 0.84 19.26
C GLN A 14 2.47 2.01 19.71
N ALA A 15 3.06 3.17 20.02
CA ALA A 15 2.33 4.35 20.44
C ALA A 15 1.39 4.86 19.32
N MET A 16 1.89 4.98 18.09
CA MET A 16 1.12 5.41 16.92
C MET A 16 -0.01 4.44 16.59
N GLY A 17 0.30 3.13 16.55
CA GLY A 17 -0.69 2.09 16.29
C GLY A 17 -1.82 2.12 17.32
N LYS A 18 -1.48 2.19 18.61
CA LYS A 18 -2.47 2.29 19.68
C LYS A 18 -3.32 3.56 19.56
N MET A 19 -2.71 4.71 19.28
CA MET A 19 -3.45 5.96 19.06
C MET A 19 -4.43 5.84 17.88
N MET A 20 -4.03 5.24 16.76
CA MET A 20 -4.90 5.06 15.59
C MET A 20 -6.07 4.13 15.90
N THR A 21 -5.82 3.00 16.57
CA THR A 21 -6.83 2.04 17.01
C THR A 21 -7.82 2.70 17.99
N ASP A 22 -7.33 3.39 19.03
CA ASP A 22 -8.16 4.09 20.02
C ASP A 22 -9.01 5.20 19.36
N LEU A 23 -8.50 5.83 18.30
CA LEU A 23 -9.22 6.82 17.51
C LEU A 23 -10.18 6.21 16.50
N GLY A 24 -10.26 4.89 16.35
CA GLY A 24 -11.05 4.19 15.33
C GLY A 24 -10.63 4.52 13.90
N VAL A 25 -9.33 4.77 13.69
CA VAL A 25 -8.71 5.01 12.39
C VAL A 25 -7.97 3.73 11.98
N LYS A 26 -8.31 3.15 10.83
CA LYS A 26 -7.58 2.00 10.30
C LYS A 26 -6.24 2.48 9.73
N PRO A 27 -5.09 2.05 10.26
CA PRO A 27 -3.81 2.32 9.64
C PRO A 27 -3.66 1.54 8.32
N GLU A 28 -3.06 2.17 7.32
CA GLU A 28 -2.40 1.48 6.22
C GLU A 28 -0.93 1.31 6.60
N ILE A 29 -0.48 0.06 6.78
CA ILE A 29 0.90 -0.24 7.16
C ILE A 29 1.77 -0.22 5.91
N GLU A 30 2.71 0.73 5.84
CA GLU A 30 3.69 0.83 4.75
C GLU A 30 4.85 -0.15 5.01
N ALA A 31 4.89 -1.25 4.26
CA ALA A 31 5.91 -2.29 4.37
C ALA A 31 6.94 -2.14 3.25
N PHE A 32 8.16 -1.77 3.63
CA PHE A 32 9.31 -1.60 2.72
C PHE A 32 10.23 -2.83 2.72
N ASP A 33 9.98 -3.82 3.58
CA ASP A 33 10.69 -5.10 3.64
C ASP A 33 9.83 -6.12 4.40
N THR A 34 10.17 -7.40 4.28
CA THR A 34 9.61 -8.54 5.02
C THR A 34 9.69 -8.38 6.54
N GLY A 35 10.74 -7.71 7.06
CA GLY A 35 10.84 -7.39 8.49
C GLY A 35 9.72 -6.48 8.99
N HIS A 36 9.19 -5.59 8.14
CA HIS A 36 8.06 -4.73 8.50
C HIS A 36 6.76 -5.54 8.60
N LEU A 37 6.55 -6.51 7.69
CA LEU A 37 5.42 -7.43 7.76
C LEU A 37 5.49 -8.29 9.03
N TRP A 38 6.68 -8.76 9.38
CA TRP A 38 6.88 -9.52 10.61
C TRP A 38 6.52 -8.70 11.85
N TYR A 39 6.97 -7.45 11.93
CA TYR A 39 6.65 -6.60 13.06
C TYR A 39 5.16 -6.19 13.10
N ALA A 40 4.52 -5.97 11.94
CA ALA A 40 3.08 -5.74 11.88
C ALA A 40 2.27 -6.91 12.47
N LYS A 41 2.69 -8.16 12.20
CA LYS A 41 2.07 -9.36 12.81
C LYS A 41 2.24 -9.36 14.33
N GLN A 42 3.40 -8.93 14.82
CA GLN A 42 3.62 -8.79 16.26
C GLN A 42 2.68 -7.74 16.88
N LEU A 43 2.51 -6.59 16.24
CA LEU A 43 1.58 -5.56 16.73
C LEU A 43 0.12 -6.03 16.78
N VAL A 44 -0.30 -6.89 15.85
CA VAL A 44 -1.61 -7.55 15.92
C VAL A 44 -1.66 -8.55 17.08
N ALA A 45 -0.63 -9.38 17.24
CA ALA A 45 -0.56 -10.36 18.34
C ALA A 45 -0.59 -9.68 19.72
N ASP A 46 0.02 -8.49 19.85
CA ASP A 46 0.03 -7.68 21.06
C ASP A 46 -1.28 -6.92 21.30
N GLY A 47 -2.26 -7.01 20.38
CA GLY A 47 -3.55 -6.30 20.45
C GLY A 47 -3.44 -4.79 20.25
N ILE A 48 -2.34 -4.32 19.64
CA ILE A 48 -2.12 -2.90 19.33
C ILE A 48 -2.85 -2.52 18.04
N LEU A 49 -2.83 -3.41 17.05
CA LEU A 49 -3.55 -3.27 15.79
C LEU A 49 -4.71 -4.26 15.74
N GLU A 50 -5.79 -3.84 15.09
CA GLU A 50 -6.92 -4.72 14.76
C GLU A 50 -6.47 -5.83 13.80
N PRO A 51 -7.09 -7.03 13.86
CA PRO A 51 -6.65 -8.20 13.09
C PRO A 51 -6.91 -8.09 11.58
N ASP A 52 -7.77 -7.17 11.13
CA ASP A 52 -8.10 -6.94 9.71
C ASP A 52 -7.21 -5.83 9.10
N VAL A 53 -5.91 -6.04 9.13
CA VAL A 53 -4.89 -5.05 8.73
C VAL A 53 -5.00 -4.72 7.23
N LEU A 54 -4.79 -3.43 6.92
CA LEU A 54 -4.50 -2.94 5.58
C LEU A 54 -2.99 -2.70 5.47
N VAL A 55 -2.34 -3.29 4.47
CA VAL A 55 -0.90 -3.15 4.24
C VAL A 55 -0.61 -2.67 2.81
N GLN A 56 0.33 -1.76 2.66
CA GLN A 56 0.90 -1.34 1.39
C GLN A 56 2.28 -2.00 1.24
N LEU A 57 2.50 -2.72 0.14
CA LEU A 57 3.81 -3.25 -0.22
C LEU A 57 4.54 -2.20 -1.09
N CYS A 58 5.56 -1.57 -0.51
CA CYS A 58 6.26 -0.42 -1.08
C CYS A 58 7.52 -0.88 -1.83
N MET A 59 7.44 -0.99 -3.15
CA MET A 59 8.50 -1.63 -3.95
C MET A 59 9.39 -0.62 -4.67
N GLY A 60 10.67 -0.93 -4.83
CA GLY A 60 11.62 -0.12 -5.61
C GLY A 60 12.12 1.13 -4.90
N VAL A 61 11.84 1.29 -3.60
CA VAL A 61 12.44 2.32 -2.76
C VAL A 61 13.90 1.93 -2.47
N PRO A 62 14.91 2.79 -2.72
CA PRO A 62 16.30 2.44 -2.49
C PRO A 62 16.56 1.93 -1.06
N TRP A 63 17.28 0.82 -0.97
CA TRP A 63 17.61 0.10 0.29
C TRP A 63 16.43 -0.56 1.01
N GLY A 64 15.22 -0.52 0.43
CA GLY A 64 14.10 -1.39 0.79
C GLY A 64 13.97 -2.57 -0.17
N ALA A 65 12.76 -3.13 -0.25
CA ALA A 65 12.40 -4.21 -1.14
C ALA A 65 12.56 -3.77 -2.61
N PRO A 66 13.42 -4.44 -3.41
CA PRO A 66 13.54 -4.17 -4.83
C PRO A 66 12.23 -4.49 -5.58
N ASP A 67 12.05 -3.84 -6.73
CA ASP A 67 10.87 -3.97 -7.58
C ASP A 67 10.96 -5.16 -8.58
N ASP A 68 11.50 -6.29 -8.10
CA ASP A 68 11.49 -7.57 -8.82
C ASP A 68 10.36 -8.50 -8.35
N LEU A 69 9.92 -9.40 -9.24
CA LEU A 69 8.79 -10.29 -8.96
C LEU A 69 9.07 -11.34 -7.87
N ASN A 70 10.32 -11.77 -7.67
CA ASN A 70 10.63 -12.75 -6.62
C ASN A 70 10.48 -12.10 -5.24
N THR A 71 11.04 -10.90 -5.07
CA THR A 71 10.87 -10.11 -3.85
C THR A 71 9.40 -9.75 -3.62
N PHE A 72 8.71 -9.29 -4.67
CA PHE A 72 7.29 -8.96 -4.58
C PHE A 72 6.45 -10.16 -4.12
N MET A 73 6.62 -11.34 -4.73
CA MET A 73 5.88 -12.53 -4.33
C MET A 73 6.29 -13.03 -2.94
N ALA A 74 7.55 -12.85 -2.53
CA ALA A 74 7.95 -13.14 -1.16
C ALA A 74 7.21 -12.26 -0.13
N MET A 75 7.01 -10.97 -0.44
CA MET A 75 6.21 -10.08 0.40
C MET A 75 4.72 -10.45 0.39
N VAL A 76 4.13 -10.68 -0.79
CA VAL A 76 2.73 -11.11 -0.94
C VAL A 76 2.46 -12.39 -0.13
N ASN A 77 3.32 -13.41 -0.27
CA ASN A 77 3.17 -14.68 0.44
C ASN A 77 3.37 -14.55 1.96
N ASN A 78 3.93 -13.43 2.43
CA ASN A 78 4.06 -13.13 3.86
C ASN A 78 2.85 -12.36 4.41
N VAL A 79 1.94 -11.86 3.57
CA VAL A 79 0.70 -11.23 4.03
C VAL A 79 -0.28 -12.32 4.49
N PRO A 80 -0.80 -12.26 5.73
CA PRO A 80 -1.87 -13.16 6.17
C PRO A 80 -3.11 -13.09 5.27
N PRO A 81 -3.78 -14.22 4.98
CA PRO A 81 -4.91 -14.26 4.05
C PRO A 81 -6.12 -13.43 4.49
N GLU A 82 -6.25 -13.14 5.78
CA GLU A 82 -7.29 -12.29 6.36
C GLU A 82 -6.98 -10.78 6.25
N TRP A 83 -5.76 -10.42 5.84
CA TRP A 83 -5.37 -9.02 5.63
C TRP A 83 -5.68 -8.58 4.21
N THR A 84 -5.89 -7.28 4.04
CA THR A 84 -5.98 -6.66 2.73
C THR A 84 -4.65 -6.03 2.38
N PHE A 85 -4.10 -6.32 1.19
CA PHE A 85 -2.90 -5.64 0.73
C PHE A 85 -3.14 -4.81 -0.54
N SER A 86 -2.36 -3.74 -0.66
CA SER A 86 -2.12 -2.99 -1.88
C SER A 86 -0.63 -3.04 -2.19
N ALA A 87 -0.23 -2.79 -3.44
CA ALA A 87 1.18 -2.64 -3.78
C ALA A 87 1.40 -1.53 -4.83
N PHE A 88 2.59 -0.95 -4.80
CA PHE A 88 3.07 -0.02 -5.81
C PHE A 88 4.58 -0.16 -6.03
N ALA A 89 5.07 0.40 -7.13
CA ALA A 89 6.49 0.63 -7.35
C ALA A 89 6.76 2.05 -7.83
N LEU A 90 7.97 2.55 -7.57
CA LEU A 90 8.39 3.90 -7.96
C LEU A 90 8.65 4.04 -9.47
N GLY A 91 8.40 5.25 -9.97
CA GLY A 91 8.79 5.72 -11.30
C GLY A 91 8.22 4.86 -12.42
N ARG A 92 9.10 4.45 -13.34
CA ARG A 92 8.72 3.75 -14.58
C ARG A 92 7.96 2.43 -14.34
N ASN A 93 8.12 1.83 -13.16
CA ASN A 93 7.53 0.54 -12.82
C ASN A 93 6.12 0.65 -12.21
N GLN A 94 5.61 1.86 -11.95
CA GLN A 94 4.29 2.07 -11.37
C GLN A 94 3.18 1.30 -12.12
N MET A 95 3.12 1.40 -13.45
CA MET A 95 2.07 0.72 -14.24
C MET A 95 2.28 -0.80 -14.35
N ALA A 96 3.53 -1.26 -14.34
CA ALA A 96 3.82 -2.71 -14.30
C ALA A 96 3.34 -3.31 -12.97
N TYR A 97 3.51 -2.58 -11.87
CA TYR A 97 3.05 -3.01 -10.54
C TYR A 97 1.54 -2.92 -10.35
N VAL A 98 0.82 -2.05 -11.08
CA VAL A 98 -0.64 -2.15 -11.18
C VAL A 98 -1.04 -3.55 -11.67
N ALA A 99 -0.46 -4.01 -12.77
CA ALA A 99 -0.75 -5.34 -13.32
C ALA A 99 -0.31 -6.47 -12.38
N ALA A 100 0.91 -6.40 -11.83
CA ALA A 100 1.45 -7.42 -10.95
C ALA A 100 0.63 -7.56 -9.65
N ALA A 101 0.21 -6.45 -9.05
CA ALA A 101 -0.61 -6.45 -7.85
C ALA A 101 -2.00 -7.03 -8.09
N VAL A 102 -2.65 -6.68 -9.20
CA VAL A 102 -3.93 -7.29 -9.59
C VAL A 102 -3.77 -8.80 -9.79
N LEU A 103 -2.71 -9.23 -10.48
CA LEU A 103 -2.45 -10.66 -10.72
C LEU A 103 -2.21 -11.42 -9.40
N ALA A 104 -1.55 -10.79 -8.43
CA ALA A 104 -1.31 -11.34 -7.10
C ALA A 104 -2.55 -11.32 -6.18
N GLY A 105 -3.68 -10.77 -6.63
CA GLY A 105 -4.92 -10.67 -5.85
C GLY A 105 -4.99 -9.46 -4.90
N GLY A 106 -4.09 -8.50 -5.07
CA GLY A 106 -4.01 -7.27 -4.27
C GLY A 106 -4.77 -6.09 -4.86
N ASN A 107 -4.73 -4.96 -4.14
CA ASN A 107 -5.14 -3.65 -4.63
C ASN A 107 -3.92 -2.90 -5.20
N VAL A 108 -4.17 -1.75 -5.82
CA VAL A 108 -3.12 -0.96 -6.51
C VAL A 108 -3.06 0.46 -5.97
N ARG A 109 -1.86 1.05 -6.02
CA ARG A 109 -1.64 2.48 -5.79
C ARG A 109 -0.93 3.10 -7.00
N VAL A 110 -1.40 4.27 -7.40
CA VAL A 110 -0.79 5.13 -8.42
C VAL A 110 -0.91 6.59 -8.01
N GLY A 111 -0.05 7.44 -8.58
CA GLY A 111 -0.08 8.87 -8.34
C GLY A 111 1.27 9.53 -8.62
N LEU A 112 1.24 10.87 -8.61
CA LEU A 112 2.44 11.70 -8.81
C LEU A 112 3.45 11.59 -7.66
N GLU A 113 3.01 11.12 -6.49
CA GLU A 113 3.90 10.81 -5.37
C GLU A 113 4.92 9.73 -5.75
N ASP A 114 4.49 8.72 -6.51
CA ASP A 114 5.33 7.57 -6.84
C ASP A 114 5.95 7.70 -8.25
N ASN A 115 5.33 8.45 -9.16
CA ASN A 115 5.78 8.59 -10.55
C ASN A 115 5.33 9.90 -11.20
N LEU A 116 6.28 10.68 -11.71
CA LEU A 116 6.01 11.96 -12.39
C LEU A 116 5.61 11.82 -13.87
N TRP A 117 5.80 10.64 -14.46
CA TRP A 117 5.79 10.46 -15.92
C TRP A 117 4.59 9.66 -16.40
N LEU A 118 3.88 10.18 -17.40
CA LEU A 118 2.90 9.41 -18.14
C LEU A 118 3.64 8.46 -19.08
N ASP A 119 4.53 9.01 -19.90
CA ASP A 119 5.41 8.29 -20.81
C ASP A 119 6.84 8.87 -20.71
N LYS A 120 7.83 8.25 -21.36
CA LYS A 120 9.22 8.72 -21.28
C LYS A 120 9.33 10.18 -21.74
N GLY A 121 9.60 11.08 -20.78
CA GLY A 121 9.71 12.52 -21.03
C GLY A 121 8.37 13.28 -21.08
N VAL A 122 7.24 12.63 -20.81
CA VAL A 122 5.91 13.23 -20.78
C VAL A 122 5.40 13.24 -19.34
N LEU A 123 5.21 14.42 -18.75
CA LEU A 123 4.68 14.55 -17.39
C LEU A 123 3.22 14.10 -17.31
N ALA A 124 2.84 13.52 -16.16
CA ALA A 124 1.48 13.09 -15.89
C ALA A 124 0.69 14.08 -15.03
N THR A 125 -0.64 13.95 -15.05
CA THR A 125 -1.53 14.32 -13.95
C THR A 125 -1.96 13.08 -13.16
N ASN A 126 -2.39 13.25 -11.90
CA ASN A 126 -2.94 12.12 -11.13
C ASN A 126 -4.12 11.43 -11.84
N GLU A 127 -5.01 12.19 -12.48
CA GLU A 127 -6.13 11.65 -13.25
C GLU A 127 -5.66 10.76 -14.40
N GLN A 128 -4.60 11.15 -15.11
CA GLN A 128 -4.05 10.35 -16.22
C GLN A 128 -3.47 9.02 -15.72
N LEU A 129 -2.77 9.02 -14.59
CA LEU A 129 -2.24 7.80 -13.98
C LEU A 129 -3.38 6.89 -13.51
N VAL A 130 -4.41 7.44 -12.87
CA VAL A 130 -5.61 6.69 -12.46
C VAL A 130 -6.34 6.10 -13.68
N THR A 131 -6.49 6.88 -14.75
CA THR A 131 -7.14 6.43 -16.00
C THR A 131 -6.36 5.27 -16.64
N ARG A 132 -5.03 5.37 -16.68
CA ARG A 132 -4.17 4.31 -17.21
C ARG A 132 -4.22 3.05 -16.34
N ALA A 133 -4.18 3.19 -15.01
CA ALA A 133 -4.31 2.08 -14.08
C ALA A 133 -5.67 1.38 -14.24
N LYS A 134 -6.77 2.14 -14.31
CA LYS A 134 -8.12 1.60 -14.56
C LYS A 134 -8.17 0.77 -15.84
N CYS A 135 -7.59 1.27 -16.93
CA CYS A 135 -7.53 0.55 -18.21
C CYS A 135 -6.82 -0.81 -18.07
N ILE A 136 -5.69 -0.86 -17.34
CA ILE A 136 -4.97 -2.11 -17.07
C ILE A 136 -5.83 -3.07 -16.24
N ILE A 137 -6.42 -2.60 -15.13
CA ILE A 137 -7.23 -3.40 -14.21
C ILE A 137 -8.42 -4.03 -14.95
N GLU A 138 -9.16 -3.22 -15.73
CA GLU A 138 -10.33 -3.69 -16.48
C GLU A 138 -9.94 -4.61 -17.64
N GLY A 139 -8.80 -4.35 -18.29
CA GLY A 139 -8.23 -5.24 -19.32
C GLY A 139 -7.84 -6.62 -18.78
N MET A 140 -7.56 -6.74 -17.48
CA MET A 140 -7.30 -8.02 -16.80
C MET A 140 -8.57 -8.72 -16.28
N GLY A 141 -9.76 -8.15 -16.52
CA GLY A 141 -11.04 -8.71 -16.09
C GLY A 141 -11.44 -8.38 -14.64
N ALA A 142 -10.68 -7.52 -13.95
CA ALA A 142 -11.08 -6.97 -12.66
C ALA A 142 -11.92 -5.69 -12.84
N ARG A 143 -12.46 -5.15 -11.75
CA ARG A 143 -13.17 -3.86 -11.74
C ARG A 143 -12.62 -2.92 -10.67
N VAL A 144 -12.60 -1.63 -10.96
CA VAL A 144 -12.33 -0.59 -9.95
C VAL A 144 -13.60 -0.34 -9.15
N ILE A 145 -13.49 -0.38 -7.81
CA ILE A 145 -14.62 -0.16 -6.90
C ILE A 145 -14.71 1.30 -6.46
N GLY A 146 -15.92 1.77 -6.18
CA GLY A 146 -16.14 3.15 -5.73
C GLY A 146 -15.78 3.38 -4.26
N PRO A 147 -15.65 4.64 -3.79
CA PRO A 147 -15.31 4.94 -2.41
C PRO A 147 -16.29 4.38 -1.36
N ALA A 148 -17.56 4.16 -1.69
CA ALA A 148 -18.52 3.53 -0.79
C ALA A 148 -18.17 2.05 -0.55
N GLU A 149 -17.91 1.32 -1.63
CA GLU A 149 -17.51 -0.10 -1.59
C GLU A 149 -16.15 -0.28 -0.91
N VAL A 150 -15.20 0.63 -1.12
CA VAL A 150 -13.92 0.63 -0.39
C VAL A 150 -14.16 0.69 1.12
N ARG A 151 -15.04 1.61 1.56
CA ARG A 151 -15.35 1.75 3.00
C ARG A 151 -16.03 0.51 3.56
N GLU A 152 -16.92 -0.11 2.80
CA GLU A 152 -17.55 -1.36 3.22
C GLU A 152 -16.51 -2.49 3.35
N LYS A 153 -15.71 -2.71 2.30
CA LYS A 153 -14.68 -3.75 2.26
C LYS A 153 -13.65 -3.61 3.38
N LEU A 154 -13.22 -2.38 3.65
CA LEU A 154 -12.22 -2.05 4.66
C LEU A 154 -12.83 -1.65 6.02
N ARG A 155 -14.15 -1.81 6.20
CA ARG A 155 -14.87 -1.46 7.44
C ARG A 155 -14.57 -0.04 7.96
N LEU A 156 -14.48 0.92 7.06
CA LEU A 156 -14.14 2.31 7.37
C LEU A 156 -15.38 3.14 7.70
N THR A 157 -15.30 3.89 8.78
CA THR A 157 -16.32 4.88 9.13
C THR A 157 -16.09 6.18 8.37
N LYS A 158 -17.04 6.63 7.55
CA LYS A 158 -17.00 7.96 6.92
C LYS A 158 -17.12 9.03 8.00
N ARG A 159 -16.10 9.88 8.13
CA ARG A 159 -16.12 11.05 9.00
C ARG A 159 -16.34 12.30 8.14
N ALA A 160 -17.38 13.07 8.45
CA ALA A 160 -17.52 14.40 7.86
C ALA A 160 -16.42 15.31 8.41
N PRO A 161 -15.95 16.32 7.65
CA PRO A 161 -15.11 17.36 8.20
C PRO A 161 -15.78 17.93 9.45
N ARG A 162 -15.03 18.08 10.55
CA ARG A 162 -15.50 18.92 11.64
C ARG A 162 -15.41 20.35 11.12
N GLY A 163 -16.57 20.98 10.95
CA GLY A 163 -16.66 22.40 10.57
C GLY A 163 -16.05 23.31 11.62
#